data_AF-A0A3D3THL9-F1
#
_entry.id   AF-A0A3D3THL9-F1
#
_cell.length_a   1.000
_cell.length_b   1.000
_cell.length_c   1.000
_cell.angle_alpha   90.00
_cell.angle_beta   90.00
_cell.angle_gamma   90.00
#
_symmetry.space_group_name_H-M   'P 1'
#
loop_
_entity.id
_entity.type
_entity.pdbx_description
1 polymer ?
#
loop_
_entity_poly.entity_id
_entity_poly.type
_entity_poly.pdbx_seq_one_letter_code
_entity_poly.pdbx_strand_id
1 'polypeptide(L)'
;NTDWNCSAPHGAGRILARNQAFKTLDMEEFEKEMEGVYSTSVCKSTLDEAPMAYKDKDVIINAIQETAVILDTVKPILNIKAN
;
A
#
# COMPACT_ATOMS: atom_id res chain seq x y z
N ASN A 1 20.65 10.38 -11.28
CA ASN A 1 19.79 10.93 -10.22
C ASN A 1 20.48 12.02 -9.38
N THR A 2 21.39 12.81 -9.96
CA THR A 2 22.11 13.86 -9.20
C THR A 2 21.23 15.07 -8.94
N ASP A 3 20.33 15.40 -9.90
CA ASP A 3 19.38 16.50 -9.81
C ASP A 3 18.41 16.38 -8.61
N TRP A 4 18.22 15.16 -8.11
CA TRP A 4 17.38 14.85 -6.95
C TRP A 4 18.19 14.46 -5.71
N ASN A 5 19.46 14.86 -5.61
CA ASN A 5 20.35 14.50 -4.50
C ASN A 5 20.38 12.99 -4.21
N CYS A 6 20.37 12.17 -5.27
CA CYS A 6 20.35 10.70 -5.17
C CYS A 6 19.20 10.14 -4.31
N SER A 7 18.06 10.84 -4.27
CA SER A 7 16.87 10.46 -3.51
C SER A 7 15.72 10.04 -4.43
N ALA A 8 14.81 9.20 -3.92
CA ALA A 8 13.60 8.79 -4.62
C ALA A 8 12.42 8.72 -3.63
N PRO A 9 11.18 8.98 -4.08
CA PRO A 9 9.98 8.83 -3.25
C PRO A 9 9.79 7.41 -2.69
N HIS A 10 9.18 7.30 -1.50
CA HIS A 10 8.85 6.01 -0.88
C HIS A 10 7.33 5.75 -0.83
N GLY A 11 6.92 4.52 -1.15
CA GLY A 11 5.54 4.05 -0.98
C GLY A 11 4.48 4.80 -1.82
N ALA A 12 3.25 4.31 -1.80
CA ALA A 12 2.15 4.94 -2.53
C ALA A 12 1.58 6.18 -1.82
N GLY A 13 1.74 6.27 -0.49
CA GLY A 13 1.08 7.28 0.34
C GLY A 13 -0.41 6.98 0.54
N ARG A 14 -0.98 7.56 1.61
CA ARG A 14 -2.38 7.29 2.01
C ARG A 14 -3.34 8.26 1.32
N ILE A 15 -4.54 7.77 1.00
CA ILE A 15 -5.68 8.62 0.63
C ILE A 15 -6.60 8.89 1.82
N LEU A 16 -6.61 8.00 2.81
CA LEU A 16 -7.43 8.13 4.02
C LEU A 16 -6.57 8.24 5.27
N ALA A 17 -6.94 9.18 6.14
CA ALA A 17 -6.46 9.19 7.52
C ALA A 17 -6.90 7.90 8.23
N ARG A 18 -6.09 7.41 9.18
CA ARG A 18 -6.37 6.13 9.87
C ARG A 18 -7.77 6.05 10.49
N ASN A 19 -8.14 7.09 11.24
CA ASN A 19 -9.45 7.18 11.88
C ASN A 19 -10.61 7.26 10.88
N GLN A 20 -10.36 7.75 9.67
CA GLN A 20 -11.38 7.81 8.62
C GLN A 20 -11.54 6.43 7.99
N ALA A 21 -10.45 5.73 7.73
CA ALA A 21 -10.47 4.38 7.16
C ALA A 21 -11.33 3.42 8.00
N PHE A 22 -11.19 3.42 9.33
CA PHE A 22 -12.04 2.60 10.23
C PHE A 22 -13.54 2.94 10.16
N LYS A 23 -13.91 4.14 9.70
CA LYS A 23 -15.30 4.59 9.62
C LYS A 23 -15.93 4.38 8.25
N THR A 24 -15.10 4.32 7.20
CA THR A 24 -15.58 4.35 5.81
C THR A 24 -15.33 3.07 5.05
N LEU A 25 -14.29 2.31 5.41
CA LEU A 25 -13.94 1.08 4.71
C LEU A 25 -14.73 -0.09 5.28
N ASP A 26 -15.03 -1.03 4.41
CA ASP A 26 -15.73 -2.26 4.76
C ASP A 26 -14.76 -3.44 4.92
N MET A 27 -15.08 -4.33 5.86
CA MET A 27 -14.25 -5.50 6.15
C MET A 27 -14.35 -6.57 5.07
N GLU A 28 -15.52 -6.77 4.47
CA GLU A 28 -15.73 -7.78 3.41
C GLU A 28 -14.95 -7.37 2.16
N GLU A 29 -14.95 -6.08 1.84
CA GLU A 29 -14.15 -5.54 0.74
C GLU A 29 -12.64 -5.64 1.01
N PHE A 30 -12.20 -5.43 2.25
CA PHE A 30 -10.80 -5.65 2.64
C PHE A 30 -10.40 -7.13 2.48
N GLU A 31 -11.23 -8.07 2.93
CA GLU A 31 -10.99 -9.51 2.76
C GLU A 31 -10.90 -9.91 1.30
N LYS A 32 -11.81 -9.38 0.47
CA LYS A 32 -11.85 -9.63 -0.98
C LYS A 32 -10.62 -9.08 -1.70
N GLU A 33 -10.21 -7.85 -1.41
CA GLU A 33 -9.02 -7.25 -2.05
C GLU A 33 -7.72 -7.98 -1.65
N MET A 34 -7.71 -8.65 -0.50
CA MET A 34 -6.59 -9.48 -0.03
C MET A 34 -6.68 -10.94 -0.51
N GLU A 35 -7.65 -11.30 -1.34
CA GLU A 35 -7.80 -12.65 -1.87
C GLU A 35 -6.54 -13.10 -2.63
N GLY A 36 -6.08 -14.32 -2.33
CA GLY A 36 -4.82 -14.85 -2.87
C GLY A 36 -3.56 -14.40 -2.11
N VAL A 37 -3.69 -13.56 -1.08
CA VAL A 37 -2.62 -13.24 -0.12
C VAL A 37 -2.99 -13.83 1.23
N TYR A 38 -2.24 -14.82 1.70
CA TYR A 38 -2.43 -15.33 3.05
C TYR A 38 -2.06 -14.24 4.06
N SER A 39 -2.96 -13.92 4.97
CA SER A 39 -2.74 -12.88 5.97
C SER A 39 -3.41 -13.20 7.28
N THR A 40 -2.66 -13.13 8.38
CA THR A 40 -3.21 -13.15 9.74
C THR A 40 -3.63 -11.74 10.20
N SER A 41 -3.41 -10.74 9.35
CA SER A 41 -3.55 -9.33 9.66
C SER A 41 -4.68 -8.68 8.88
N VAL A 42 -5.59 -9.44 8.27
CA VAL A 42 -6.87 -8.94 7.77
C VAL A 42 -7.87 -9.03 8.92
N CYS A 43 -8.01 -7.94 9.68
CA CYS A 43 -8.93 -7.86 10.79
C CYS A 43 -9.31 -6.40 11.07
N LYS A 44 -10.30 -6.19 11.94
CA LYS A 44 -10.82 -4.84 12.23
C LYS A 44 -9.77 -3.86 12.75
N SER A 45 -8.75 -4.31 13.47
CA SER A 45 -7.71 -3.44 14.03
C SER A 45 -6.70 -2.97 12.98
N THR A 46 -6.66 -3.59 11.81
CA THR A 46 -5.75 -3.28 10.69
C THR A 46 -6.49 -2.79 9.46
N LEU A 47 -7.80 -2.51 9.58
CA LEU A 47 -8.63 -2.00 8.49
C LEU A 47 -8.11 -0.66 7.93
N ASP A 48 -7.42 0.13 8.74
CA ASP A 48 -6.74 1.34 8.26
C ASP A 48 -5.57 1.06 7.33
N GLU A 49 -5.12 -0.18 7.21
CA GLU A 49 -4.05 -0.62 6.32
C GLU A 49 -4.57 -1.40 5.11
N ALA A 50 -5.90 -1.45 4.94
CA ALA A 50 -6.50 -2.04 3.76
C ALA A 50 -5.94 -1.39 2.47
N PRO A 51 -5.82 -2.13 1.36
CA PRO A 51 -5.34 -1.58 0.09
C PRO A 51 -6.06 -0.28 -0.31
N MET A 52 -7.37 -0.22 -0.04
CA MET A 52 -8.23 0.95 -0.29
C MET A 52 -7.86 2.20 0.51
N ALA A 53 -7.05 2.12 1.57
CA ALA A 53 -6.58 3.28 2.32
C ALA A 53 -5.40 4.00 1.64
N TYR A 54 -4.80 3.37 0.62
CA TYR A 54 -3.60 3.83 -0.09
C TYR A 54 -3.92 4.30 -1.50
N LYS A 55 -3.02 5.12 -2.07
CA LYS A 55 -3.08 5.48 -3.48
C LYS A 55 -2.78 4.27 -4.35
N ASP A 56 -3.23 4.33 -5.60
CA ASP A 56 -2.85 3.36 -6.61
C ASP A 56 -1.30 3.30 -6.77
N LYS A 57 -0.77 2.10 -6.98
CA LYS A 57 0.65 1.87 -7.26
C LYS A 57 1.13 2.67 -8.48
N ASP A 58 0.25 2.94 -9.45
CA ASP A 58 0.62 3.66 -10.66
C ASP A 58 1.05 5.10 -10.35
N VAL A 59 0.57 5.67 -9.25
CA VAL A 59 1.00 7.00 -8.78
C VAL A 59 2.49 7.00 -8.42
N ILE A 60 2.96 6.00 -7.66
CA ILE A 60 4.37 5.93 -7.29
C ILE A 60 5.24 5.51 -8.49
N ILE A 61 4.76 4.60 -9.34
CA ILE A 61 5.48 4.19 -10.56
C ILE A 61 5.76 5.41 -11.46
N ASN A 62 4.78 6.29 -11.64
CA ASN A 62 4.95 7.52 -12.41
C ASN A 62 5.86 8.53 -11.70
N ALA A 63 5.75 8.66 -10.38
CA ALA A 63 6.54 9.62 -9.61
C ALA A 63 8.04 9.27 -9.55
N ILE A 64 8.41 7.99 -9.67
CA ILE A 64 9.81 7.58 -9.55
C ILE A 64 10.59 7.58 -10.88
N GLN A 65 9.93 7.75 -12.04
CA GLN A 65 10.53 7.55 -13.38
C GLN A 65 11.84 8.33 -13.60
N GLU A 66 11.94 9.56 -13.09
CA GLU A 66 13.14 10.40 -13.23
C GLU A 66 14.22 10.13 -12.16
N THR A 67 13.84 9.44 -11.07
CA THR A 67 14.68 9.28 -9.88
C THR A 67 15.25 7.87 -9.73
N ALA A 68 14.56 6.85 -10.23
CA ALA A 68 14.92 5.45 -10.08
C ALA A 68 14.45 4.60 -11.28
N VAL A 69 15.09 3.45 -11.45
CA VAL A 69 14.72 2.45 -12.46
C VAL A 69 14.09 1.26 -11.76
N ILE A 70 12.89 0.85 -12.20
CA ILE A 70 12.23 -0.36 -11.71
C ILE A 70 12.92 -1.56 -12.35
N LEU A 71 13.54 -2.41 -11.54
CA LEU A 71 14.17 -3.65 -12.02
C LEU A 71 13.20 -4.83 -12.03
N ASP A 72 12.29 -4.90 -11.06
CA ASP A 72 11.33 -5.99 -10.91
C ASP A 72 10.10 -5.54 -10.10
N THR A 73 9.01 -6.30 -10.17
CA THR A 73 7.76 -6.07 -9.42
C THR A 73 7.37 -7.35 -8.66
N VAL A 74 7.27 -7.25 -7.34
CA VAL A 74 6.92 -8.38 -6.47
C VAL A 74 5.46 -8.29 -6.03
N LYS A 75 4.69 -9.37 -6.23
CA LYS A 75 3.34 -9.50 -5.66
C LYS A 75 3.43 -10.30 -4.35
N PRO A 76 2.96 -9.77 -3.20
CA PRO A 76 2.99 -10.51 -1.96
C PRO A 76 2.02 -11.69 -2.00
N ILE A 77 2.42 -12.81 -1.38
CA ILE A 77 1.55 -13.99 -1.13
C ILE A 77 1.32 -14.23 0.36
N LEU A 78 2.11 -13.57 1.21
CA LEU A 78 2.08 -13.66 2.66
C LEU A 78 2.18 -12.25 3.24
N ASN A 79 1.26 -11.90 4.13
CA ASN A 79 1.27 -10.64 4.89
C ASN A 79 1.09 -10.94 6.39
N ILE A 80 2.07 -10.58 7.20
CA ILE A 80 2.02 -10.73 8.66
C ILE A 80 2.44 -9.40 9.29
N LYS A 81 1.60 -8.90 10.18
CA LYS A 81 1.85 -7.71 10.98
C LYS A 81 1.78 -8.06 12.47
N ALA A 82 2.73 -7.52 13.23
CA ALA A 82 2.66 -7.56 14.69
C ALA A 82 1.54 -6.62 15.15
N ASN A 83 0.58 -7.16 15.90
CA ASN A 83 -0.54 -6.43 16.49
C ASN A 83 -0.26 -6.10 17.96
#